data_AF-A0A3P7KYQ2-F1
#
_entry.id   AF-A0A3P7KYQ2-F1
#
_cell.length_a   1.000
_cell.length_b   1.000
_cell.length_c   1.000
_cell.angle_alpha   90.00
_cell.angle_beta   90.00
_cell.angle_gamma   90.00
#
_symmetry.space_group_name_H-M   'P 1'
#
loop_
_entity.id
_entity.type
_entity.pdbx_description
1 polymer ?
#
loop_
_entity_poly.entity_id
_entity_poly.type
_entity_poly.pdbx_seq_one_letter_code
_entity_poly.pdbx_strand_id
1 'polypeptide(L)' 'MKEIYLNGPVEVGFDVYEDFKHYTGGIYHVSCGDNCLGGELRGGHAVKLLGWGVENDVKYWLLANS' A
#
# COMPACT_ATOMS: atom_id res chain seq x y z
N MET A 1 -9.65 10.05 3.41
CA MET A 1 -10.00 10.07 4.85
C MET A 1 -11.49 10.27 5.07
N LYS A 2 -12.09 11.43 4.72
CA LYS A 2 -13.53 11.66 4.91
C LYS A 2 -14.41 10.60 4.23
N GLU A 3 -14.06 10.22 3.00
CA GLU A 3 -14.80 9.21 2.24
C GLU A 3 -14.93 7.89 3.00
N ILE A 4 -13.81 7.27 3.33
CA ILE A 4 -13.79 5.99 4.07
C ILE A 4 -14.37 6.09 5.49
N TYR A 5 -14.30 7.26 6.13
CA TYR A 5 -14.92 7.49 7.43
C TYR A 5 -16.45 7.53 7.35
N LEU A 6 -17.00 8.16 6.32
CA LEU A 6 -18.44 8.40 6.20
C LEU A 6 -19.16 7.30 5.43
N ASN A 7 -18.49 6.72 4.44
CA ASN A 7 -19.11 5.86 3.42
C ASN A 7 -18.54 4.43 3.41
N GLY A 8 -17.56 4.13 4.26
CA GLY A 8 -16.95 2.80 4.36
C GLY A 8 -15.86 2.53 3.33
N PRO A 9 -15.40 1.27 3.19
CA PRO A 9 -14.24 0.94 2.36
C PRO A 9 -14.39 1.35 0.89
N VAL A 10 -13.29 1.83 0.30
CA VAL A 10 -13.24 2.23 -1.11
C VAL A 10 -12.18 1.45 -1.89
N GLU A 11 -12.36 1.36 -3.21
CA GLU A 11 -11.35 0.81 -4.10
C GLU A 11 -10.29 1.87 -4.43
N VAL A 12 -9.02 1.46 -4.41
CA VAL A 12 -7.87 2.30 -4.76
C VAL A 12 -6.88 1.51 -5.61
N GLY A 13 -6.14 2.20 -6.48
CA GLY A 13 -5.04 1.61 -7.24
C GLY A 13 -3.69 2.07 -6.69
N PHE A 14 -2.69 1.18 -6.68
CA PHE A 14 -1.29 1.55 -6.44
C PHE A 14 -0.33 0.77 -7.34
N ASP A 15 0.83 1.36 -7.58
CA ASP A 15 1.91 0.71 -8.33
C ASP A 15 2.57 -0.37 -7.48
N VAL A 16 2.61 -1.59 -8.02
CA VAL A 16 3.25 -2.75 -7.40
C VAL A 16 4.66 -2.88 -7.94
N TYR A 17 5.61 -2.95 -7.02
CA TYR A 17 7.02 -3.19 -7.29
C TYR A 17 7.39 -4.64 -6.92
N GLU A 18 8.50 -5.15 -7.45
CA GLU A 18 8.88 -6.56 -7.25
C GLU A 18 9.09 -6.95 -5.77
N ASP A 19 9.55 -6.01 -4.94
CA ASP A 19 9.71 -6.20 -3.51
C ASP A 19 8.38 -6.40 -2.75
N PHE A 20 7.25 -5.89 -3.27
CA PHE A 20 5.93 -6.10 -2.67
C PHE A 20 5.54 -7.58 -2.58
N LYS A 21 6.03 -8.44 -3.50
CA LYS A 21 5.77 -9.89 -3.45
C LYS A 21 6.38 -10.57 -2.22
N HIS A 22 7.44 -9.98 -1.66
CA HIS A 22 8.18 -10.51 -0.52
C HIS A 22 7.73 -9.86 0.80
N TYR A 23 6.76 -8.95 0.75
CA TYR A 23 6.19 -8.31 1.92
C TYR A 23 5.47 -9.34 2.80
N THR A 24 5.86 -9.41 4.07
CA THR A 24 5.30 -10.36 5.06
C THR A 24 4.82 -9.67 6.34
N GLY A 25 5.12 -8.39 6.54
CA GLY A 25 4.67 -7.62 7.70
C GLY A 25 5.30 -6.22 7.79
N GLY A 26 4.79 -5.42 8.72
CA GLY A 26 5.19 -4.03 8.94
C GLY A 26 4.37 -3.03 8.13
N ILE A 27 4.94 -1.85 7.87
CA ILE A 27 4.36 -0.87 6.96
C ILE A 27 5.17 -0.91 5.67
N TYR A 28 4.52 -1.30 4.57
CA TYR A 28 5.19 -1.39 3.28
C TYR A 28 5.63 -0.01 2.79
N HIS A 29 6.89 0.07 2.37
CA HIS A 29 7.46 1.16 1.61
C HIS A 29 8.26 0.54 0.47
N VAL A 30 8.16 1.11 -0.74
CA VAL A 30 9.00 0.67 -1.86
C VAL A 30 10.45 0.88 -1.43
N SER A 31 11.24 -0.19 -1.44
CA SER A 31 12.56 -0.21 -0.81
C SER A 31 13.54 0.77 -1.44
N CYS A 32 13.27 1.24 -2.66
CA CYS A 32 14.27 1.95 -3.44
C CYS A 32 13.76 2.84 -4.62
N GLY A 33 12.45 2.94 -4.86
CA GLY A 33 11.88 3.67 -6.00
C GLY A 33 12.40 3.16 -7.35
N ASP A 34 12.37 4.01 -8.39
CA ASP A 34 12.72 3.61 -9.77
C ASP A 34 14.24 3.43 -10.01
N ASN A 35 15.08 3.69 -9.00
CA ASN A 35 16.53 3.91 -9.16
C ASN A 35 17.40 2.69 -8.82
N CYS A 36 16.83 1.53 -8.51
CA CYS A 36 17.61 0.35 -8.15
C CYS A 36 16.87 -0.96 -8.43
N LEU A 37 17.67 -2.01 -8.64
CA LEU A 37 17.29 -3.31 -9.23
C LEU A 37 16.16 -4.08 -8.50
N GLY A 38 15.79 -3.71 -7.27
CA GLY A 38 14.66 -4.28 -6.52
C GLY A 38 13.34 -3.52 -6.66
N GLY A 39 13.36 -2.31 -7.20
CA GLY A 39 12.21 -1.44 -7.46
C GLY A 39 11.72 -1.53 -8.90
N GLU A 40 11.72 -2.72 -9.50
CA GLU A 40 11.15 -2.87 -10.83
C GLU A 40 9.61 -2.78 -10.75
N LEU A 41 9.04 -1.78 -11.42
CA LEU A 41 7.59 -1.64 -11.55
C LEU A 41 7.01 -2.86 -12.26
N ARG A 42 6.08 -3.55 -11.60
CA ARG A 42 5.37 -4.72 -12.16
C ARG A 42 4.01 -4.36 -12.74
N GLY A 43 3.48 -3.18 -12.40
CA GLY A 43 2.21 -2.66 -12.91
C GLY A 43 1.35 -2.10 -11.79
N GLY A 44 0.10 -1.75 -12.11
CA GLY A 44 -0.89 -1.29 -11.12
C GLY A 44 -1.71 -2.44 -10.55
N HIS A 45 -2.11 -2.33 -9.28
CA HIS A 45 -3.02 -3.26 -8.62
C HIS A 45 -4.14 -2.51 -7.89
N ALA A 46 -5.37 -3.02 -8.05
CA ALA A 46 -6.56 -2.48 -7.40
C ALA A 46 -6.84 -3.24 -6.09
N VAL A 47 -6.98 -2.50 -4.99
CA VAL A 47 -7.18 -3.06 -3.65
C VAL A 47 -8.24 -2.28 -2.89
N LYS A 48 -8.74 -2.87 -1.79
CA LYS A 48 -9.75 -2.25 -0.95
C LYS A 48 -9.08 -1.53 0.23
N LEU A 49 -9.25 -0.20 0.29
CA LEU A 49 -8.84 0.63 1.40
C LEU A 49 -9.85 0.53 2.54
N LEU A 50 -9.40 0.00 3.68
CA LEU A 50 -10.22 -0.23 4.87
C LEU A 50 -10.11 0.91 5.89
N GLY A 51 -8.94 1.53 5.99
CA GLY A 51 -8.66 2.49 7.05
C GLY A 51 -7.25 3.03 7.03
N TRP A 52 -6.86 3.67 8.13
CA TRP A 52 -5.53 4.25 8.34
C TRP A 52 -5.19 4.21 9.83
N GLY A 53 -3.92 4.39 10.14
CA GLY A 53 -3.46 4.44 11.52
C GLY A 53 -2.07 5.05 11.64
N VAL A 54 -1.53 4.95 12.85
CA VAL A 54 -0.15 5.32 13.17
C VAL A 54 0.44 4.17 13.99
N GLU A 55 1.57 3.64 13.55
CA GLU A 55 2.37 2.67 14.29
C GLU A 55 3.81 3.20 14.37
N ASN A 56 4.37 3.29 15.58
CA ASN A 56 5.71 3.82 15.81
C ASN A 56 5.97 5.17 15.12
N ASP A 57 5.02 6.11 15.25
CA ASP A 57 5.01 7.43 14.60
C ASP A 57 4.96 7.41 13.05
N VAL A 58 4.80 6.24 12.42
CA VAL A 58 4.63 6.09 10.98
C VAL A 58 3.15 5.97 10.62
N LYS A 59 2.66 6.88 9.79
CA LYS A 59 1.29 6.85 9.25
C LYS A 59 1.17 5.77 8.18
N TYR A 60 0.10 4.99 8.22
CA TYR A 60 -0.15 3.93 7.24
C TYR A 60 -1.60 3.88 6.77
N TRP A 61 -1.79 3.25 5.61
CA TRP A 61 -3.10 2.82 5.11
C TRP A 61 -3.27 1.32 5.35
N LEU A 62 -4.46 0.92 5.81
CA LEU A 62 -4.82 -0.49 5.95
C LEU A 62 -5.59 -0.94 4.70
N LEU A 63 -5.04 -1.90 3.98
CA LEU A 63 -5.57 -2.40 2.71
C LEU A 63 -5.91 -3.90 2.84
N ALA A 64 -7.01 -4.31 2.22
CA ALA A 64 -7.29 -5.72 1.95
C ALA A 64 -6.83 -6.07 0.53
N ASN A 65 -5.92 -7.03 0.43
CA ASN A 65 -5.55 -7.68 -0.82
C ASN A 65 -6.62 -8.73 -1.20
N SER A 66 -6.70 -9.10 -2.48
CA SER A 66 -7.75 -9.96 -3.08
C SER A 66 -7.63 -11.44 -2.70
#